data_AF-A0A2U3JXF1-F1
#
_entry.id   AF-A0A2U3JXF1-F1
#
_cell.length_a   1.000
_cell.length_b   1.000
_cell.length_c   1.000
_cell.angle_alpha   90.00
_cell.angle_beta   90.00
_cell.angle_gamma   90.00
#
_symmetry.space_group_name_H-M   'P 1'
#
loop_
_entity.id
_entity.type
_entity.pdbx_description
1 polymer ?
#
loop_
_entity_poly.entity_id
_entity_poly.type
_entity_poly.pdbx_seq_one_letter_code
_entity_poly.pdbx_strand_id
1 'polypeptide(L)'
;MAQYKSSQAPGDVIVVPPRMPHAFSTQRAASAELLVVIAPGVERFEYFRQLTRIARGEKPPESLRDVQDLYDTYFLNSPEWEASQR
;
A
#
# COMPACT_ATOMS: atom_id res chain seq x y z
N MET A 1 5.39 -13.68 -12.77
CA MET A 1 5.41 -14.06 -11.34
C MET A 1 4.02 -14.54 -10.97
N ALA A 2 3.88 -15.67 -10.29
CA ALA A 2 2.57 -16.11 -9.81
C ALA A 2 2.08 -15.12 -8.74
N GLN A 3 0.93 -14.51 -8.96
CA GLN A 3 0.28 -13.64 -7.98
C GLN A 3 -0.65 -14.49 -7.12
N TYR A 4 -0.45 -14.47 -5.81
CA TYR A 4 -1.32 -15.13 -4.85
C TYR A 4 -2.36 -14.13 -4.33
N LYS A 5 -3.63 -14.37 -4.63
CA LYS A 5 -4.76 -13.70 -3.99
C LYS A 5 -5.24 -14.56 -2.83
N SER A 6 -5.47 -13.94 -1.69
CA SER A 6 -6.08 -14.57 -0.52
C SER A 6 -7.09 -13.60 0.11
N SER A 7 -8.02 -14.13 0.91
CA SER A 7 -8.97 -13.35 1.70
C SER A 7 -8.65 -13.52 3.17
N GLN A 8 -8.68 -12.42 3.92
CA GLN A 8 -8.30 -12.39 5.33
C GLN A 8 -9.54 -12.17 6.19
N ALA A 9 -9.66 -12.96 7.24
CA ALA A 9 -10.61 -12.76 8.32
C ALA A 9 -10.00 -11.85 9.42
N PRO A 10 -10.83 -11.27 10.30
CA PRO A 10 -10.33 -10.55 11.47
C PRO A 10 -9.38 -11.42 12.30
N GLY A 11 -8.18 -10.90 12.59
CA GLY A 11 -7.14 -11.61 13.32
C GLY A 11 -6.12 -12.36 12.46
N ASP A 12 -6.37 -12.50 11.14
CA ASP A 12 -5.39 -13.09 10.23
C ASP A 12 -4.17 -12.18 10.06
N VAL A 13 -3.00 -12.80 9.86
CA VAL A 13 -1.72 -12.11 9.66
C VAL A 13 -1.10 -12.54 8.33
N ILE A 14 -0.69 -11.56 7.53
CA ILE A 14 0.15 -11.78 6.35
C ILE A 14 1.54 -11.22 6.62
N VAL A 15 2.57 -12.00 6.29
CA VAL A 15 3.96 -11.54 6.27
C VAL A 15 4.36 -11.30 4.82
N VAL A 16 4.78 -10.06 4.52
CA VAL A 16 5.30 -9.68 3.21
C VAL A 16 6.83 -9.59 3.30
N PRO A 17 7.59 -10.47 2.61
CA PRO A 17 9.05 -10.38 2.59
C PRO A 17 9.55 -9.12 1.86
N PRO A 18 10.80 -8.68 2.14
CA PRO A 18 11.43 -7.59 1.41
C PRO A 18 11.41 -7.82 -0.11
N ARG A 19 11.15 -6.74 -0.86
CA ARG A 19 11.07 -6.74 -2.33
C ARG A 19 9.93 -7.59 -2.93
N MET A 20 8.96 -8.03 -2.13
CA MET A 20 7.75 -8.66 -2.65
C MET A 20 6.69 -7.59 -2.97
N PRO A 21 6.29 -7.39 -4.24
CA PRO A 21 5.15 -6.55 -4.58
C PRO A 21 3.89 -7.03 -3.90
N HIS A 22 3.12 -6.12 -3.32
CA HIS A 22 1.89 -6.44 -2.61
C HIS A 22 0.90 -5.28 -2.72
N ALA A 23 -0.37 -5.63 -2.66
CA ALA A 23 -1.49 -4.69 -2.57
C ALA A 23 -2.59 -5.35 -1.75
N PHE A 24 -3.42 -4.55 -1.10
CA PHE A 24 -4.58 -5.00 -0.36
C PHE A 24 -5.75 -4.05 -0.61
N SER A 25 -6.95 -4.59 -0.61
CA SER A 25 -8.20 -3.84 -0.68
C SER A 25 -9.24 -4.59 0.11
N THR A 26 -10.25 -3.88 0.62
CA THR A 26 -11.43 -4.54 1.15
C THR A 26 -12.29 -5.08 0.01
N GLN A 27 -13.21 -5.99 0.33
CA GLN A 27 -14.30 -6.31 -0.58
C GLN A 27 -15.17 -5.07 -0.82
N ARG A 28 -15.78 -4.98 -2.01
CA ARG A 28 -16.66 -3.86 -2.36
C ARG A 28 -17.77 -3.72 -1.31
N ALA A 29 -17.97 -2.50 -0.81
CA ALA A 29 -18.91 -2.15 0.27
C ALA A 29 -18.59 -2.73 1.67
N ALA A 30 -17.40 -3.31 1.88
CA ALA A 30 -16.90 -3.70 3.19
C ALA A 30 -15.80 -2.75 3.67
N SER A 31 -15.70 -2.58 4.99
CA SER A 31 -14.58 -1.91 5.65
C SER A 31 -13.78 -2.90 6.50
N ALA A 32 -12.50 -2.61 6.70
CA ALA A 32 -11.61 -3.37 7.56
C ALA A 32 -10.61 -2.41 8.20
N GLU A 33 -10.17 -2.75 9.41
CA GLU A 33 -9.04 -2.09 10.05
C GLU A 33 -7.80 -2.94 9.86
N LEU A 34 -6.69 -2.29 9.50
CA LEU A 34 -5.43 -2.94 9.24
C LEU A 34 -4.34 -2.29 10.09
N LEU A 35 -3.56 -3.12 10.80
CA LEU A 35 -2.31 -2.71 11.41
C LEU A 35 -1.15 -3.12 10.49
N VAL A 36 -0.38 -2.14 10.04
CA VAL A 36 0.83 -2.38 9.25
C VAL A 36 2.05 -2.14 10.13
N VAL A 37 2.92 -3.15 10.21
CA VAL A 37 4.21 -3.08 10.91
C VAL A 37 5.32 -3.29 9.89
N ILE A 38 6.34 -2.43 9.91
CA ILE A 38 7.50 -2.49 9.01
C ILE A 38 8.76 -2.62 9.85
N ALA A 39 9.64 -3.55 9.49
CA ALA A 39 10.91 -3.78 10.15
C ALA A 39 12.02 -4.07 9.11
N PRO A 40 13.24 -3.52 9.28
CA PRO A 40 13.63 -2.52 10.28
C PRO A 40 12.87 -1.19 10.09
N GLY A 41 12.83 -0.36 11.14
CA GLY A 41 12.01 0.86 11.13
C GLY A 41 12.36 1.81 9.98
N VAL A 42 11.33 2.40 9.36
CA VAL A 42 11.44 3.39 8.28
C VAL A 42 10.57 4.59 8.61
N GLU A 43 10.94 5.76 8.09
CA GLU A 43 10.15 6.98 8.25
C GLU A 43 8.77 6.83 7.59
N ARG A 44 7.68 7.06 8.33
CA ARG A 44 6.31 6.92 7.80
C ARG A 44 5.36 8.06 8.14
N PHE A 45 5.65 8.89 9.15
CA PHE A 45 4.72 9.95 9.55
C PHE A 45 4.53 11.02 8.47
N GLU A 46 5.61 11.51 7.86
CA GLU A 46 5.50 12.49 6.77
C GLU A 46 4.93 11.87 5.49
N TYR A 47 5.15 10.57 5.23
CA TYR A 47 4.49 9.85 4.15
C TYR A 47 2.95 9.94 4.27
N PHE A 48 2.39 9.61 5.44
CA PHE A 48 0.94 9.69 5.66
C PHE A 48 0.39 11.13 5.60
N ARG A 49 1.15 12.11 6.06
CA ARG A 49 0.79 13.53 5.91
C ARG A 49 0.80 13.95 4.44
N GLN A 50 1.78 13.49 3.66
CA GLN A 50 1.82 13.73 2.22
C GLN A 50 0.65 13.08 1.50
N LEU A 51 0.25 11.85 1.86
CA LEU A 51 -0.96 11.23 1.34
C LEU A 51 -2.22 12.05 1.64
N THR A 52 -2.31 12.64 2.84
CA THR A 52 -3.42 13.52 3.20
C THR A 52 -3.44 14.79 2.34
N ARG A 53 -2.28 15.42 2.11
CA ARG A 53 -2.15 16.58 1.21
C ARG A 53 -2.58 16.23 -0.22
N ILE A 54 -2.19 15.05 -0.72
CA ILE A 54 -2.60 14.55 -2.04
C ILE A 54 -4.11 14.34 -2.10
N ALA A 55 -4.71 13.69 -1.09
CA ALA A 55 -6.14 13.47 -1.02
C ALA A 55 -6.96 14.78 -0.98
N ARG A 56 -6.36 15.87 -0.48
CA ARG A 56 -6.94 17.22 -0.46
C ARG A 56 -6.65 18.04 -1.72
N GLY A 57 -5.84 17.53 -2.65
CA GLY A 57 -5.43 18.24 -3.86
C GLY A 57 -4.33 19.29 -3.65
N GLU A 58 -3.67 19.31 -2.48
CA GLU A 58 -2.61 20.25 -2.13
C GLU A 58 -1.24 19.84 -2.73
N LYS A 59 -1.09 18.57 -3.13
CA LYS A 59 0.08 18.03 -3.83
C LYS A 59 -0.34 17.04 -4.92
N PRO A 60 0.43 16.94 -6.02
CA PRO A 60 0.20 15.93 -7.04
C PRO A 60 0.59 14.52 -6.54
N PRO A 61 -0.13 13.44 -6.93
CA PRO A 61 0.25 12.06 -6.60
C PRO A 61 1.68 11.69 -7.00
N GLU A 62 2.16 12.27 -8.11
CA GLU A 62 3.50 12.05 -8.66
C GLU A 62 4.60 12.48 -7.68
N SER A 63 4.30 13.40 -6.74
CA SER A 63 5.25 13.84 -5.72
C SER A 63 5.71 12.73 -4.77
N LEU A 64 5.03 11.58 -4.74
CA LEU A 64 5.49 10.41 -3.99
C LEU A 64 6.65 9.69 -4.67
N ARG A 65 6.83 9.85 -5.99
CA ARG A 65 7.93 9.21 -6.73
C ARG A 65 9.29 9.77 -6.34
N ASP A 66 9.34 11.04 -5.94
CA ASP A 66 10.57 11.74 -5.55
C ASP A 66 11.08 11.34 -4.16
N VAL A 67 10.27 10.61 -3.38
CA VAL A 67 10.54 10.27 -1.97
C VAL A 67 10.40 8.76 -1.68
N GLN A 68 10.40 7.92 -2.71
CA GLN A 68 10.24 6.46 -2.58
C GLN A 68 11.33 5.85 -1.70
N ASP A 69 12.58 6.25 -1.90
CA ASP A 69 13.75 5.76 -1.17
C ASP A 69 13.68 6.12 0.32
N LEU A 70 13.18 7.32 0.65
CA LEU A 70 13.06 7.80 2.03
C LEU A 70 12.05 6.98 2.84
N TYR A 71 10.93 6.61 2.20
CA TYR A 71 9.82 5.91 2.85
C TYR A 71 9.79 4.40 2.55
N ASP A 72 10.80 3.89 1.85
CA ASP A 72 10.88 2.50 1.38
C ASP A 72 9.56 2.02 0.76
N THR A 73 9.02 2.80 -0.19
CA THR A 73 7.74 2.53 -0.86
C THR A 73 7.88 2.77 -2.35
N TYR A 74 7.92 1.68 -3.11
CA TYR A 74 8.11 1.72 -4.55
C TYR A 74 6.81 1.35 -5.27
N PHE A 75 6.32 2.25 -6.12
CA PHE A 75 5.08 2.04 -6.86
C PHE A 75 5.32 1.23 -8.12
N LEU A 76 4.47 0.24 -8.36
CA LEU A 76 4.53 -0.64 -9.52
C LEU A 76 3.18 -0.66 -10.23
N ASN A 77 3.20 -0.83 -11.55
CA ASN A 77 2.01 -1.12 -12.33
C ASN A 77 1.74 -2.62 -12.28
N SER A 78 0.48 -3.01 -12.06
CA SER A 78 0.05 -4.42 -12.13
C SER A 78 -1.29 -4.49 -12.86
N PRO A 79 -1.30 -4.97 -14.12
CA PRO A 79 -2.53 -5.14 -14.90
C PRO A 79 -3.56 -6.04 -14.21
N GLU A 80 -3.10 -7.05 -13.46
CA GLU A 80 -3.96 -7.97 -12.74
C GLU A 80 -4.60 -7.32 -11.52
N TRP A 81 -3.84 -6.50 -10.78
CA TRP A 81 -4.39 -5.68 -9.71
C TRP A 81 -5.44 -4.72 -10.26
N GLU A 82 -5.10 -3.96 -11.30
CA GLU A 82 -6.02 -3.04 -11.98
C GLU A 82 -7.30 -3.75 -12.45
N ALA A 83 -7.17 -4.97 -12.99
CA ALA A 83 -8.32 -5.78 -13.38
C ALA A 83 -9.18 -6.21 -12.19
N SER A 84 -8.59 -6.41 -11.01
CA SER A 84 -9.32 -6.80 -9.79
C SER A 84 -10.07 -5.65 -9.11
N GLN A 85 -9.73 -4.41 -9.44
CA GLN A 85 -10.36 -3.21 -8.86
C GLN A 85 -11.59 -2.73 -9.65
N ARG A 86 -11.87 -3.33 -10.82
CA ARG A 86 -13.11 -3.12 -11.58
C ARG A 86 -14.26 -3.89 -10.94
#